data_AF-A0A937VJ20-F1
#
_entry.id   AF-A0A937VJ20-F1
#
_cell.length_a   1.000
_cell.length_b   1.000
_cell.length_c   1.000
_cell.angle_alpha   90.00
_cell.angle_beta   90.00
_cell.angle_gamma   90.00
#
_symmetry.space_group_name_H-M   'P 1'
#
loop_
_entity.id
_entity.type
_entity.pdbx_description
1 polymer ?
#
loop_
_entity_poly.entity_id
_entity_poly.type
_entity_poly.pdbx_seq_one_letter_code
_entity_poly.pdbx_strand_id
1 'polypeptide(L)'
;MRGKDSVEVCFSPRLFPDIMTIGEFVVVLVDILRATTTICTAIGNGAQAIIPVETLDEARQLKEHGFLVASEKDGIQLDFADFGNSAFSFTREAIGGKTLVYCTTNGTKALHVAAGTGTANGDLAARECGARVGDGGGIASGRAGPGGARVVVI
;
A
#
# COMPACT_ATOMS: atom_id res chain seq x y z
N MET A 1 -29.58 8.66 -4.33
CA MET A 1 -28.38 9.36 -3.83
C MET A 1 -27.82 8.56 -2.66
N ARG A 2 -26.58 8.04 -2.75
CA ARG A 2 -25.92 7.38 -1.61
C ARG A 2 -25.57 8.45 -0.55
N GLY A 3 -25.80 8.14 0.73
CA GLY A 3 -25.64 9.06 1.85
C GLY A 3 -24.20 9.55 2.05
N LYS A 4 -24.00 10.48 2.99
CA LYS A 4 -22.68 11.03 3.33
C LYS A 4 -21.73 9.97 3.90
N ASP A 5 -22.30 8.93 4.51
CA ASP A 5 -21.59 7.78 5.06
C ASP A 5 -21.90 6.53 4.20
N SER A 6 -21.25 6.42 3.05
CA SER A 6 -21.44 5.30 2.13
C SER A 6 -20.15 4.53 1.88
N VAL A 7 -20.27 3.20 1.86
CA VAL A 7 -19.19 2.29 1.42
C VAL A 7 -19.55 1.73 0.05
N GLU A 8 -18.60 1.79 -0.87
CA GLU A 8 -18.65 1.12 -2.17
C GLU A 8 -17.51 0.09 -2.22
N VAL A 9 -17.79 -1.08 -2.77
CA VAL A 9 -16.82 -2.19 -2.83
C VAL A 9 -16.49 -2.45 -4.30
N CYS A 10 -15.20 -2.41 -4.61
CA CYS A 10 -14.61 -2.63 -5.92
C CYS A 10 -13.76 -3.90 -5.87
N PHE A 11 -14.26 -5.04 -6.34
CA PHE A 11 -13.58 -6.33 -6.15
C PHE A 11 -12.25 -6.51 -6.90
N SER A 12 -11.84 -5.53 -7.71
CA SER A 12 -10.60 -5.60 -8.46
C SER A 12 -10.13 -4.20 -8.84
N PRO A 13 -8.82 -3.90 -8.79
CA PRO A 13 -8.28 -2.64 -9.31
C PRO A 13 -8.70 -2.34 -10.75
N ARG A 14 -9.00 -3.38 -11.56
CA ARG A 14 -9.46 -3.23 -12.94
C ARG A 14 -10.88 -2.68 -13.06
N LEU A 15 -11.72 -2.88 -12.05
CA LEU A 15 -13.09 -2.35 -11.98
C LEU A 15 -13.14 -0.95 -11.39
N PHE A 16 -11.99 -0.41 -10.96
CA PHE A 16 -11.94 0.90 -10.34
C PHE A 16 -12.47 2.04 -11.23
N PRO A 17 -12.26 2.06 -12.56
CA PRO A 17 -12.89 3.05 -13.42
C PRO A 17 -14.43 3.04 -13.41
N ASP A 18 -15.04 1.95 -12.95
CA ASP A 18 -16.50 1.74 -12.95
C ASP A 18 -17.17 2.14 -11.61
N ILE A 19 -16.42 2.68 -10.65
CA ILE A 19 -16.99 3.10 -9.36
C ILE A 19 -17.95 4.28 -9.54
N MET A 20 -19.03 4.26 -8.76
CA MET A 20 -20.07 5.29 -8.82
C MET A 20 -19.82 6.44 -7.83
N THR A 21 -18.84 6.30 -6.95
CA THR A 21 -18.47 7.30 -5.96
C THR A 21 -17.82 8.51 -6.64
N ILE A 22 -18.40 9.69 -6.41
CA ILE A 22 -17.96 10.98 -6.95
C ILE A 22 -17.59 11.95 -5.81
N GLY A 23 -16.68 12.88 -6.08
CA GLY A 23 -16.18 13.85 -5.09
C GLY A 23 -15.04 13.29 -4.24
N GLU A 24 -14.78 13.86 -3.06
CA GLU A 24 -13.77 13.35 -2.13
C GLU A 24 -14.21 12.04 -1.47
N PHE A 25 -13.33 11.05 -1.48
CA PHE A 25 -13.51 9.77 -0.81
C PHE A 25 -12.15 9.18 -0.40
N VAL A 26 -12.19 8.21 0.49
CA VAL A 26 -11.02 7.45 0.93
C VAL A 26 -11.01 6.10 0.21
N VAL A 27 -9.85 5.70 -0.30
CA VAL A 27 -9.62 4.35 -0.80
C VAL A 27 -9.01 3.48 0.30
N VAL A 28 -9.57 2.31 0.53
CA VAL A 28 -9.02 1.28 1.42
C VAL A 28 -8.68 0.06 0.58
N LEU A 29 -7.39 -0.28 0.52
CA LEU A 29 -6.91 -1.45 -0.20
C LEU A 29 -6.98 -2.68 0.70
N VAL A 30 -7.49 -3.79 0.19
CA VAL A 30 -7.65 -5.07 0.87
C VAL A 30 -7.15 -6.20 -0.03
N ASP A 31 -5.94 -6.66 0.26
CA ASP A 31 -5.37 -7.88 -0.32
C ASP A 31 -4.83 -8.73 0.83
N ILE A 32 -5.70 -9.60 1.36
CA ILE A 32 -5.40 -10.43 2.53
C ILE A 32 -4.28 -11.44 2.21
N LEU A 33 -4.18 -11.90 0.96
CA LEU A 33 -3.26 -12.96 0.54
C LEU A 33 -2.38 -12.47 -0.62
N ARG A 34 -1.33 -11.70 -0.34
CA ARG A 34 -0.75 -11.39 0.99
C ARG A 34 -0.37 -9.92 1.18
N ALA A 35 -0.64 -9.06 0.20
CA ALA A 35 0.03 -7.77 0.15
C ALA A 35 -0.30 -6.85 1.34
N THR A 36 -1.57 -6.64 1.65
CA THR A 36 -1.96 -5.73 2.74
C THR A 36 -1.61 -6.31 4.11
N THR A 37 -1.74 -7.62 4.30
CA THR A 37 -1.30 -8.31 5.52
C THR A 37 0.20 -8.12 5.76
N THR A 38 1.02 -8.24 4.72
CA THR A 38 2.47 -8.03 4.79
C THR A 38 2.81 -6.58 5.13
N ILE A 39 2.20 -5.61 4.45
CA ILE A 39 2.40 -4.17 4.70
C ILE A 39 2.04 -3.82 6.14
N CYS A 40 0.88 -4.26 6.61
CA CYS A 40 0.43 -4.03 7.99
C CYS A 40 1.38 -4.64 9.02
N THR A 41 1.88 -5.84 8.75
CA THR A 41 2.84 -6.51 9.63
C THR A 41 4.17 -5.76 9.69
N ALA A 42 4.70 -5.32 8.54
CA ALA A 42 5.95 -4.58 8.47
C ALA A 42 5.88 -3.25 9.23
N ILE A 43 4.82 -2.46 9.01
CA ILE A 43 4.57 -1.20 9.72
C ILE A 43 4.39 -1.46 11.22
N GLY A 44 3.56 -2.45 11.60
CA GLY A 44 3.34 -2.81 13.00
C GLY A 44 4.62 -3.25 13.74
N ASN A 45 5.55 -3.86 13.02
CA ASN A 45 6.87 -4.25 13.54
C ASN A 45 7.92 -3.14 13.46
N GLY A 46 7.55 -1.95 13.01
CA GLY A 46 8.37 -0.74 13.11
C GLY A 46 9.11 -0.36 11.84
N ALA A 47 8.70 -0.83 10.67
CA ALA A 47 9.17 -0.28 9.40
C ALA A 47 8.93 1.24 9.38
N GLN A 48 9.94 2.00 8.97
CA GLN A 48 9.85 3.46 8.91
C GLN A 48 8.90 3.91 7.79
N ALA A 49 9.02 3.26 6.63
CA ALA A 49 8.20 3.53 5.46
C ALA A 49 8.16 2.32 4.54
N ILE A 50 7.12 2.23 3.72
CA ILE A 50 7.01 1.29 2.60
C ILE A 50 6.99 2.08 1.31
N ILE A 51 7.88 1.76 0.37
CA ILE A 51 7.94 2.37 -0.97
C ILE A 51 7.44 1.33 -1.98
N PRO A 52 6.20 1.45 -2.48
CA PRO A 52 5.74 0.60 -3.56
C PRO A 52 6.41 0.96 -4.88
N VAL A 53 6.82 -0.04 -5.65
CA VAL A 53 7.42 0.16 -6.98
C VAL A 53 6.83 -0.81 -7.99
N GLU A 54 6.71 -0.37 -9.25
CA GLU A 54 6.00 -1.12 -10.30
C GLU A 54 6.89 -2.13 -11.00
N THR A 55 8.17 -1.82 -11.08
CA THR A 55 9.12 -2.59 -11.88
C THR A 55 10.19 -3.22 -11.01
N LEU A 56 10.63 -4.40 -11.43
CA LEU A 56 11.76 -5.08 -10.80
C LEU A 56 13.05 -4.27 -10.95
N ASP A 57 13.17 -3.48 -12.02
CA ASP A 57 14.36 -2.67 -12.27
C ASP A 57 14.44 -1.49 -11.30
N GLU A 58 13.32 -0.83 -11.02
CA GLU A 58 13.25 0.18 -9.96
C GLU A 58 13.55 -0.42 -8.58
N ALA A 59 13.01 -1.61 -8.29
CA ALA A 59 13.31 -2.32 -7.05
C ALA A 59 14.82 -2.64 -6.91
N ARG A 60 15.47 -3.09 -7.99
CA ARG A 60 16.92 -3.34 -8.01
C ARG A 60 17.74 -2.06 -7.84
N GLN A 61 17.35 -0.99 -8.51
CA GLN A 61 18.03 0.30 -8.35
C GLN A 61 17.97 0.76 -6.89
N LEU A 62 16.80 0.74 -6.25
CA LEU A 62 16.69 1.11 -4.84
C LEU A 62 17.45 0.13 -3.93
N LYS A 63 17.52 -1.15 -4.28
CA LYS A 63 18.38 -2.12 -3.57
C LYS A 63 19.84 -1.69 -3.57
N GLU A 64 20.36 -1.25 -4.71
CA GLU A 64 21.74 -0.74 -4.85
C GLU A 64 21.98 0.53 -4.02
N HIS A 65 20.94 1.33 -3.77
CA HIS A 65 20.99 2.49 -2.88
C HIS A 65 20.88 2.13 -1.38
N GLY A 66 20.86 0.84 -1.04
CA GLY A 66 20.91 0.34 0.34
C GLY A 66 19.54 0.10 0.98
N PHE A 67 18.45 0.19 0.23
CA PHE A 67 17.12 -0.14 0.75
C PHE A 67 16.92 -1.65 0.89
N LEU A 68 16.00 -2.05 1.78
CA LEU A 68 15.50 -3.42 1.81
C LEU A 68 14.45 -3.60 0.72
N VAL A 69 14.41 -4.77 0.09
CA VAL A 69 13.43 -5.10 -0.95
C VAL A 69 12.64 -6.33 -0.56
N ALA A 70 11.32 -6.21 -0.62
CA ALA A 70 10.38 -7.32 -0.66
C ALA A 70 9.85 -7.48 -2.09
N SER A 71 10.12 -8.62 -2.73
CA SER A 71 9.59 -8.90 -4.06
C SER A 71 9.38 -10.39 -4.28
N GLU A 72 8.31 -10.71 -4.99
CA GLU A 72 7.98 -12.08 -5.36
C GLU A 72 7.35 -12.16 -6.74
N LYS A 73 7.47 -13.35 -7.33
CA LYS A 73 6.74 -13.76 -8.52
C LYS A 73 6.17 -15.15 -8.27
N ASP A 74 4.87 -15.31 -8.52
CA ASP A 74 4.16 -16.58 -8.35
C ASP A 74 4.29 -17.19 -6.93
N GLY A 75 4.36 -16.33 -5.92
CA GLY A 75 4.52 -16.68 -4.51
C GLY A 75 5.96 -16.90 -4.05
N ILE A 76 6.93 -16.83 -4.98
CA ILE A 76 8.34 -17.15 -4.75
C ILE A 76 9.16 -15.86 -4.68
N GLN A 77 9.97 -15.72 -3.63
CA GLN A 77 10.90 -14.61 -3.47
C GLN A 77 11.91 -14.57 -4.64
N LEU A 78 12.19 -13.38 -5.15
CA LEU A 78 13.19 -13.19 -6.20
C LEU A 78 14.60 -13.12 -5.61
N ASP A 79 15.60 -13.60 -6.36
CA ASP A 79 16.98 -13.77 -5.87
C ASP A 79 17.64 -12.50 -5.33
N PHE A 80 17.28 -11.32 -5.86
CA PHE A 80 17.84 -10.03 -5.44
C PHE A 80 17.11 -9.43 -4.23
N ALA A 81 15.93 -9.95 -3.89
CA ALA A 81 15.11 -9.43 -2.80
C ALA A 81 15.57 -10.00 -1.46
N ASP A 82 15.46 -9.19 -0.41
CA ASP A 82 15.71 -9.63 0.96
C ASP A 82 14.56 -10.47 1.50
N PHE A 83 13.34 -10.16 1.06
CA PHE A 83 12.10 -10.80 1.52
C PHE A 83 11.18 -11.16 0.34
N GLY A 84 10.38 -12.20 0.54
CA GLY A 84 9.18 -12.44 -0.25
C GLY A 84 7.97 -11.69 0.31
N ASN A 85 6.76 -12.08 -0.10
CA ASN A 85 5.50 -11.52 0.41
C ASN A 85 4.92 -12.35 1.57
N SER A 86 5.76 -12.83 2.49
CA SER A 86 5.30 -13.56 3.67
C SER A 86 5.36 -12.66 4.89
N ALA A 87 4.21 -12.35 5.49
CA ALA A 87 4.12 -11.50 6.69
C ALA A 87 5.07 -11.97 7.82
N PHE A 88 5.26 -13.29 7.96
CA PHE A 88 6.16 -13.88 8.97
C PHE A 88 7.63 -13.47 8.83
N SER A 89 8.05 -13.04 7.64
CA SER A 89 9.43 -12.63 7.37
C SER A 89 9.74 -11.21 7.89
N PHE A 90 8.72 -10.40 8.19
CA PHE A 90 8.87 -8.99 8.57
C PHE A 90 8.91 -8.80 10.08
N THR A 91 9.88 -9.41 10.77
CA THR A 91 10.05 -9.22 12.22
C THR A 91 10.59 -7.84 12.55
N ARG A 92 10.43 -7.39 13.81
CA ARG A 92 10.95 -6.10 14.27
C ARG A 92 12.46 -5.99 14.11
N GLU A 93 13.18 -7.08 14.33
CA GLU A 93 14.64 -7.14 14.21
C GLU A 93 15.07 -6.96 12.74
N ALA A 94 14.30 -7.51 11.81
CA ALA A 94 14.58 -7.43 10.39
C ALA A 94 14.26 -6.06 9.79
N ILE A 95 13.12 -5.46 10.18
CA ILE A 95 12.55 -4.27 9.50
C ILE A 95 12.54 -2.99 10.32
N GLY A 96 12.76 -3.07 11.64
CA GLY A 96 12.63 -1.94 12.56
C GLY A 96 13.50 -0.74 12.17
N GLY A 97 12.88 0.42 12.00
CA GLY A 97 13.53 1.67 11.61
C GLY A 97 14.04 1.72 10.18
N LYS A 98 13.69 0.72 9.34
CA LYS A 98 14.14 0.65 7.95
C LYS A 98 13.01 0.98 6.99
N THR A 99 13.38 1.45 5.81
CA THR A 99 12.46 1.64 4.68
C THR A 99 12.46 0.39 3.81
N LEU A 100 11.27 -0.14 3.52
CA LEU A 100 11.08 -1.32 2.68
C LEU A 100 10.56 -0.91 1.31
N VAL A 101 11.29 -1.27 0.26
CA VAL A 101 10.80 -1.24 -1.12
C VAL A 101 9.95 -2.48 -1.35
N TYR A 102 8.77 -2.30 -1.91
CA TYR A 102 7.74 -3.34 -2.00
C TYR A 102 7.27 -3.50 -3.44
N CYS A 103 7.66 -4.59 -4.09
CA CYS A 103 7.36 -4.86 -5.49
C CYS A 103 6.62 -6.19 -5.62
N THR A 104 5.29 -6.15 -5.62
CA THR A 104 4.43 -7.34 -5.77
C THR A 104 3.29 -7.05 -6.74
N THR A 105 2.82 -8.07 -7.46
CA THR A 105 1.84 -7.93 -8.54
C THR A 105 0.57 -7.16 -8.14
N ASN A 106 0.06 -7.42 -6.94
CA ASN A 106 -1.16 -6.79 -6.44
C ASN A 106 -0.87 -5.53 -5.63
N GLY A 107 0.20 -5.54 -4.82
CA GLY A 107 0.55 -4.42 -3.94
C GLY A 107 0.79 -3.13 -4.73
N THR A 108 1.49 -3.21 -5.87
CA THR A 108 1.78 -2.00 -6.64
C THR A 108 0.58 -1.49 -7.43
N LYS A 109 -0.21 -2.38 -8.05
CA LYS A 109 -1.44 -1.98 -8.75
C LYS A 109 -2.42 -1.30 -7.80
N ALA A 110 -2.56 -1.86 -6.61
CA ALA A 110 -3.42 -1.31 -5.56
C ALA A 110 -2.98 0.11 -5.19
N LEU A 111 -1.67 0.34 -4.99
CA LEU A 111 -1.14 1.65 -4.62
C LEU A 111 -1.17 2.68 -5.75
N HIS A 112 -1.00 2.25 -7.01
CA HIS A 112 -1.15 3.13 -8.17
C HIS A 112 -2.60 3.62 -8.32
N VAL A 113 -3.57 2.71 -8.22
CA VAL A 113 -4.99 3.07 -8.26
C VAL A 113 -5.33 4.01 -7.11
N ALA A 114 -4.78 3.75 -5.94
CA ALA A 114 -4.97 4.63 -4.79
C ALA A 114 -4.39 6.04 -5.10
N ALA A 115 -3.13 6.14 -5.54
CA ALA A 115 -2.47 7.42 -5.82
C ALA A 115 -3.13 8.25 -6.94
N GLY A 116 -3.73 7.60 -7.95
CA GLY A 116 -4.36 8.27 -9.09
C GLY A 116 -5.73 8.91 -8.83
N THR A 117 -6.26 8.84 -7.60
CA THR A 117 -7.69 9.12 -7.34
C THR A 117 -7.98 10.38 -6.53
N GLY A 118 -6.96 11.13 -6.12
CA GLY A 118 -7.13 12.37 -5.36
C GLY A 118 -6.71 13.61 -6.15
N THR A 119 -7.67 14.41 -6.59
CA THR A 119 -7.40 15.84 -6.81
C THR A 119 -7.18 16.50 -5.46
N ALA A 120 -6.01 17.12 -5.30
CA ALA A 120 -5.60 18.06 -4.25
C ALA A 120 -5.66 17.56 -2.79
N ASN A 121 -4.46 17.35 -2.21
CA ASN A 121 -4.16 17.09 -0.79
C ASN A 121 -4.22 15.63 -0.32
N GLY A 122 -3.32 14.79 -0.85
CA GLY A 122 -2.24 14.18 -0.04
C GLY A 122 -2.55 13.40 1.25
N ASP A 123 -3.78 12.93 1.49
CA ASP A 123 -4.11 12.09 2.66
C ASP A 123 -4.79 10.79 2.21
N LEU A 124 -4.09 10.03 1.37
CA LEU A 124 -4.55 8.71 0.98
C LEU A 124 -4.15 7.70 2.06
N ALA A 125 -5.07 7.45 2.98
CA ALA A 125 -4.79 6.67 4.16
C ALA A 125 -5.12 5.18 3.96
N ALA A 126 -4.10 4.34 4.12
CA ALA A 126 -4.26 2.96 4.57
C ALA A 126 -4.85 2.99 6.00
N ARG A 127 -6.17 3.16 6.11
CA ARG A 127 -6.86 3.38 7.38
C ARG A 127 -6.96 2.14 8.27
N GLU A 128 -6.66 0.95 7.78
CA GLU A 128 -6.55 -0.24 8.66
C GLU A 128 -5.24 -0.31 9.43
N CYS A 129 -4.17 0.37 8.98
CA CYS A 129 -2.86 0.34 9.64
C CYS A 129 -2.46 1.69 10.29
N GLY A 130 -3.26 2.73 10.10
CA GLY A 130 -2.89 4.10 10.50
C GLY A 130 -1.71 4.62 9.69
N ALA A 131 -1.70 4.42 8.37
CA ALA A 131 -0.62 4.86 7.50
C ALA A 131 -1.10 5.82 6.40
N ARG A 132 -0.32 6.88 6.13
CA ARG A 132 -0.51 7.93 5.12
C ARG A 132 0.45 7.70 3.95
N VAL A 133 -0.04 7.92 2.72
CA VAL A 133 0.81 8.01 1.53
C VAL A 133 1.36 9.43 1.42
N GLY A 134 2.68 9.60 1.41
CA GLY A 134 3.33 10.91 1.21
C GLY A 134 3.45 11.28 -0.28
N ASP A 135 3.83 12.53 -0.56
CA ASP A 135 3.91 13.13 -1.91
C ASP A 135 4.86 12.42 -2.92
N GLY A 136 5.57 11.37 -2.48
CA GLY A 136 6.41 10.49 -3.30
C GLY A 136 5.94 9.04 -3.39
N GLY A 137 4.68 8.74 -3.05
CA GLY A 137 4.08 7.39 -3.16
C GLY A 137 4.39 6.43 -2.01
N GLY A 138 5.21 6.83 -1.03
CA GLY A 138 5.56 6.01 0.13
C GLY A 138 4.51 6.04 1.25
N ILE A 139 4.28 4.91 1.92
CA ILE A 139 3.35 4.75 3.05
C ILE A 139 4.12 4.89 4.38
N ALA A 140 3.69 5.80 5.28
CA ALA A 140 4.25 6.04 6.62
C ALA A 140 3.15 6.14 7.69
N SER A 141 3.41 5.95 8.99
CA SER A 141 2.33 6.00 9.99
C SER A 141 1.77 7.43 10.23
N GLY A 142 0.45 7.59 10.36
CA GLY A 142 -0.25 8.85 10.63
C GLY A 142 -1.75 8.70 10.97
N ARG A 143 -2.31 9.67 11.73
CA ARG A 143 -3.74 9.70 12.13
C ARG A 143 -4.62 10.37 11.08
N ALA A 144 -5.85 9.87 10.88
CA ALA A 144 -6.86 10.47 10.00
C ALA A 144 -7.62 11.64 10.66
N GLY A 145 -8.01 12.64 9.87
CA GLY A 145 -8.85 13.78 10.29
C GLY A 145 -10.36 13.44 10.40
N PRO A 146 -11.19 14.32 10.99
CA PRO A 146 -12.51 13.96 11.54
C PRO A 146 -13.72 14.12 10.58
N GLY A 147 -13.54 14.02 9.26
CA GLY A 147 -14.64 14.17 8.28
C GLY A 147 -15.37 12.85 7.96
N GLY A 148 -16.71 12.86 7.94
CA GLY A 148 -17.52 11.74 7.45
C GLY A 148 -17.11 11.36 6.03
N ALA A 149 -16.62 10.12 5.87
CA ALA A 149 -15.87 9.69 4.69
C ALA A 149 -16.69 8.70 3.86
N ARG A 150 -16.74 8.93 2.54
CA ARG A 150 -17.08 7.90 1.58
C ARG A 150 -15.87 6.98 1.43
N VAL A 151 -16.09 5.67 1.46
CA VAL A 151 -15.00 4.68 1.41
C VAL A 151 -15.18 3.78 0.20
N VAL A 152 -14.13 3.68 -0.62
CA VAL A 152 -14.04 2.68 -1.69
C VAL A 152 -13.07 1.60 -1.24
N VAL A 153 -13.55 0.37 -1.11
CA VAL A 153 -12.71 -0.78 -0.76
C VAL A 153 -12.29 -1.49 -2.04
N ILE A 154 -10.99 -1.67 -2.26
CA ILE A 154 -10.45 -2.43 -3.41
C ILE A 154 -9.83 -3.73 -2.93
#